data_AF-A0A1M2VB46-F1
#
_entry.id   AF-A0A1M2VB46-F1
#
_cell.length_a   1.000
_cell.length_b   1.000
_cell.length_c   1.000
_cell.angle_alpha   90.00
_cell.angle_beta   90.00
_cell.angle_gamma   90.00
#
_symmetry.space_group_name_H-M   'P 1'
#
loop_
_entity.id
_entity.type
_entity.pdbx_description
1 polymer ?
#
loop_
_entity_poly.entity_id
_entity_poly.type
_entity_poly.pdbx_seq_one_letter_code
_entity_poly.pdbx_strand_id
1 'polypeptide(L)'
;MTASAPPQAPTRPHDEQQYLDLIRTVLDTGAPRPDRTGTGTLSFFAPPNLRFSLADDTLPLLTTKRTFLRGIVEELLWFVQGCTDSTQLSAKGIKIWDGNGSKEFLEKRGLGHRRAGDLGPVYGFQWRHFGASYEDCDAEYTGKGVDQLQECIRKIKHDPTDRRIILSAWNPAGASFPLAHVLTRVLTSTAQIYHRWHSRPAT
;
A
#
# COMPACT_ATOMS: atom_id res chain seq x y z
N MET A 1 11.95 -54.73 -19.74
CA MET A 1 11.13 -54.09 -18.69
C MET A 1 11.43 -52.61 -18.73
N THR A 2 10.60 -51.82 -19.41
CA THR A 2 10.71 -50.36 -19.46
C THR A 2 10.12 -49.79 -18.19
N ALA A 3 10.94 -49.21 -17.32
CA ALA A 3 10.46 -48.49 -16.15
C ALA A 3 9.69 -47.25 -16.63
N SER A 4 8.40 -47.15 -16.29
CA SER A 4 7.62 -45.94 -16.57
C SER A 4 8.13 -44.80 -15.71
N ALA A 5 8.33 -43.63 -16.30
CA ALA A 5 8.68 -42.42 -15.57
C ALA A 5 7.64 -42.14 -14.46
N PRO A 6 8.07 -41.65 -13.28
CA PRO A 6 7.14 -41.31 -12.21
C PRO A 6 6.16 -40.22 -12.68
N PRO A 7 4.89 -40.26 -12.21
CA PRO A 7 3.90 -39.26 -12.58
C PRO A 7 4.41 -37.87 -12.19
N GLN A 8 4.43 -36.94 -13.16
CA GLN A 8 4.75 -35.54 -12.88
C GLN A 8 3.72 -34.99 -11.90
N ALA A 9 4.19 -34.38 -10.81
CA ALA A 9 3.33 -33.69 -9.88
C ALA A 9 2.54 -32.60 -10.63
N PRO A 10 1.24 -32.40 -10.30
CA PRO A 10 0.44 -31.37 -10.96
C PRO A 10 1.13 -30.01 -10.80
N THR A 11 1.41 -29.34 -11.91
CA THR A 11 1.99 -28.01 -11.93
C THR A 11 0.99 -27.05 -11.31
N ARG A 12 1.34 -26.44 -10.17
CA ARG A 12 0.52 -25.35 -9.62
C ARG A 12 0.52 -24.21 -10.64
N PRO A 13 -0.65 -23.61 -10.94
CA PRO A 13 -0.69 -22.41 -11.75
C PRO A 13 0.14 -21.31 -11.08
N HIS A 14 0.84 -20.51 -11.88
CA HIS A 14 1.69 -19.42 -11.41
C HIS A 14 0.87 -18.39 -10.62
N ASP A 15 1.40 -17.84 -9.52
CA ASP A 15 0.66 -16.94 -8.63
C ASP A 15 0.11 -15.69 -9.34
N GLU A 16 0.81 -15.20 -10.38
CA GLU A 16 0.36 -14.07 -11.23
C GLU A 16 -0.99 -14.34 -11.92
N GLN A 17 -1.36 -15.61 -12.14
CA GLN A 17 -2.64 -15.96 -12.76
C GLN A 17 -3.82 -15.40 -11.96
N GLN A 18 -3.69 -15.29 -10.63
CA GLN A 18 -4.73 -14.70 -9.77
C GLN A 18 -5.03 -13.24 -10.14
N TYR A 19 -4.01 -12.46 -10.51
CA TYR A 19 -4.18 -11.07 -10.96
C TYR A 19 -4.82 -11.00 -12.35
N LEU A 20 -4.41 -11.88 -13.26
CA LEU A 20 -4.96 -11.94 -14.62
C LEU A 20 -6.43 -12.38 -14.62
N ASP A 21 -6.79 -13.37 -13.81
CA ASP A 21 -8.15 -13.85 -13.65
C ASP A 21 -9.06 -12.78 -13.03
N LEU A 22 -8.53 -12.00 -12.08
CA LEU A 22 -9.25 -10.86 -11.52
C LEU A 22 -9.54 -9.80 -12.59
N ILE A 23 -8.55 -9.43 -13.42
CA ILE A 23 -8.78 -8.49 -14.53
C ILE A 23 -9.86 -9.02 -15.47
N ARG A 24 -9.76 -10.29 -15.89
CA ARG A 24 -10.75 -10.92 -16.78
C ARG A 24 -12.15 -10.89 -16.16
N THR A 25 -12.27 -11.22 -14.88
CA THR A 25 -13.56 -11.15 -14.16
C THR A 25 -14.16 -9.75 -14.16
N VAL A 26 -13.34 -8.72 -13.93
CA VAL A 26 -13.79 -7.31 -13.96
C VAL A 26 -14.24 -6.90 -15.36
N LEU A 27 -13.54 -7.35 -16.42
CA LEU A 27 -13.91 -7.05 -17.80
C LEU A 27 -15.21 -7.76 -18.23
N ASP A 28 -15.37 -9.01 -17.84
CA ASP A 28 -16.50 -9.85 -18.28
C ASP A 28 -17.78 -9.56 -17.49
N THR A 29 -17.65 -9.24 -16.19
CA THR A 29 -18.80 -9.18 -15.25
C THR A 29 -18.89 -7.88 -14.44
N GLY A 30 -17.93 -6.96 -14.60
CA GLY A 30 -17.90 -5.71 -13.85
C GLY A 30 -19.06 -4.79 -14.18
N ALA A 31 -19.61 -4.14 -13.15
CA ALA A 31 -20.68 -3.17 -13.34
C ALA A 31 -20.10 -1.79 -13.72
N PRO A 32 -20.63 -1.13 -14.77
CA PRO A 32 -20.19 0.22 -15.14
C PRO A 32 -20.59 1.22 -14.04
N ARG A 33 -19.67 2.11 -13.69
CA ARG A 33 -19.89 3.19 -12.70
C ARG A 33 -19.22 4.48 -13.13
N PRO A 34 -19.88 5.64 -12.95
CA PRO A 34 -19.21 6.93 -13.03
C PRO A 34 -18.20 7.06 -11.88
N ASP A 35 -17.13 7.81 -12.11
CA ASP A 35 -16.08 8.09 -11.13
C ASP A 35 -15.77 9.59 -11.07
N ARG A 36 -15.00 10.03 -10.06
CA ARG A 36 -14.72 11.46 -9.86
C ARG A 36 -13.80 12.07 -10.92
N THR A 37 -13.12 11.26 -11.72
CA THR A 37 -12.29 11.75 -12.84
C THR A 37 -13.11 12.02 -14.09
N GLY A 38 -14.33 11.46 -14.18
CA GLY A 38 -15.20 11.55 -15.35
C GLY A 38 -14.87 10.52 -16.45
N THR A 39 -13.89 9.66 -16.24
CA THR A 39 -13.50 8.60 -17.19
C THR A 39 -14.53 7.45 -17.22
N GLY A 40 -15.16 7.17 -16.08
CA GLY A 40 -15.94 5.95 -15.85
C GLY A 40 -15.06 4.75 -15.49
N THR A 41 -15.66 3.75 -14.86
CA THR A 41 -14.97 2.52 -14.39
C THR A 41 -15.85 1.28 -14.57
N LEU A 42 -15.20 0.11 -14.69
CA LEU A 42 -15.83 -1.18 -14.43
C LEU A 42 -15.50 -1.60 -13.00
N SER A 43 -16.52 -1.87 -12.20
CA SER A 43 -16.37 -2.16 -10.77
C SER A 43 -16.83 -3.58 -10.43
N PHE A 44 -16.03 -4.27 -9.63
CA PHE A 44 -16.36 -5.56 -9.05
C PHE A 44 -16.24 -5.49 -7.53
N PHE A 45 -17.35 -5.65 -6.81
CA PHE A 45 -17.36 -5.51 -5.36
C PHE A 45 -16.85 -6.77 -4.69
N ALA A 46 -15.97 -6.59 -3.69
CA ALA A 46 -15.40 -7.68 -2.88
C ALA A 46 -14.79 -8.82 -3.70
N PRO A 47 -13.75 -8.56 -4.53
CA PRO A 47 -13.06 -9.62 -5.26
C PRO A 47 -12.44 -10.68 -4.34
N PRO A 48 -12.17 -11.89 -4.86
CA PRO A 48 -11.37 -12.88 -4.15
C PRO A 48 -10.04 -12.29 -3.68
N ASN A 49 -9.61 -12.69 -2.48
CA ASN A 49 -8.32 -12.26 -1.96
C ASN A 49 -7.20 -12.90 -2.78
N LEU A 50 -6.31 -12.07 -3.34
CA LEU A 50 -5.08 -12.56 -3.96
C LEU A 50 -4.09 -12.97 -2.87
N ARG A 51 -3.38 -14.08 -3.08
CA ARG A 51 -2.39 -14.62 -2.15
C ARG A 51 -1.12 -14.96 -2.91
N PHE A 52 -0.02 -14.32 -2.55
CA PHE A 52 1.27 -14.53 -3.18
C PHE A 52 2.23 -15.16 -2.18
N SER A 53 2.93 -16.22 -2.58
CA SER A 53 4.01 -16.77 -1.76
C SER A 53 5.21 -15.83 -1.78
N LEU A 54 5.77 -15.56 -0.60
CA LEU A 54 7.07 -14.89 -0.43
C LEU A 54 8.17 -15.89 -0.04
N ALA A 55 7.85 -17.18 -0.01
CA ALA A 55 8.83 -18.23 0.26
C ALA A 55 9.89 -18.26 -0.86
N ASP A 56 11.03 -18.86 -0.56
CA ASP A 56 12.11 -19.07 -1.52
C ASP A 56 12.59 -17.76 -2.17
N ASP A 57 12.65 -16.68 -1.38
CA ASP A 57 13.06 -15.33 -1.79
C ASP A 57 12.27 -14.78 -3.00
N THR A 58 11.02 -15.21 -3.15
CA THR A 58 10.15 -14.80 -4.26
C THR A 58 9.52 -13.45 -4.00
N LEU A 59 9.75 -12.49 -4.90
CA LEU A 59 9.03 -11.21 -4.94
C LEU A 59 7.95 -11.25 -6.03
N PRO A 60 6.66 -11.12 -5.70
CA PRO A 60 5.56 -11.23 -6.67
C PRO A 60 5.39 -9.95 -7.49
N LEU A 61 6.43 -9.56 -8.24
CA LEU A 61 6.33 -8.55 -9.27
C LEU A 61 5.65 -9.15 -10.50
N LEU A 62 4.69 -8.41 -11.05
CA LEU A 62 4.05 -8.80 -12.30
C LEU A 62 5.09 -8.91 -13.41
N THR A 63 5.02 -9.98 -14.19
CA THR A 63 5.93 -10.25 -15.31
C THR A 63 5.27 -9.96 -16.66
N THR A 64 3.94 -9.98 -16.73
CA THR A 64 3.16 -9.62 -17.92
C THR A 64 3.26 -8.14 -18.31
N LYS A 65 3.74 -7.29 -17.40
CA LYS A 65 4.12 -5.91 -17.67
C LYS A 65 5.25 -5.48 -16.73
N ARG A 66 6.12 -4.57 -17.19
CA ARG A 66 7.18 -4.03 -16.34
C ARG A 66 6.60 -3.19 -15.20
N THR A 67 6.96 -3.51 -13.97
CA THR A 67 6.66 -2.72 -12.77
C THR A 67 7.81 -1.75 -12.44
N PHE A 68 7.49 -0.55 -11.96
CA PHE A 68 8.49 0.45 -11.58
C PHE A 68 9.06 0.20 -10.18
N LEU A 69 9.88 -0.85 -10.04
CA LEU A 69 10.39 -1.32 -8.74
C LEU A 69 11.15 -0.24 -7.96
N ARG A 70 12.02 0.54 -8.63
CA ARG A 70 12.76 1.64 -8.00
C ARG A 70 11.81 2.63 -7.30
N GLY A 71 10.71 2.99 -7.95
CA GLY A 71 9.72 3.89 -7.36
C GLY A 71 9.04 3.30 -6.14
N ILE A 72 8.64 2.02 -6.20
CA ILE A 72 7.98 1.31 -5.10
C ILE A 72 8.88 1.24 -3.86
N VAL A 73 10.16 0.89 -4.04
CA VAL A 73 11.12 0.77 -2.93
C VAL A 73 11.38 2.13 -2.28
N GLU A 74 11.62 3.17 -3.08
CA GLU A 74 11.90 4.52 -2.58
C GLU A 74 10.67 5.15 -1.90
N GLU A 75 9.47 4.88 -2.41
CA GLU A 75 8.21 5.27 -1.75
C GLU A 75 8.04 4.56 -0.41
N LEU A 76 8.31 3.25 -0.33
CA LEU A 76 8.23 2.51 0.92
C LEU A 76 9.23 3.06 1.96
N LEU A 77 10.45 3.36 1.55
CA LEU A 77 11.45 3.98 2.43
C LEU A 77 11.00 5.36 2.90
N TRP A 78 10.39 6.16 2.02
CA TRP A 78 9.80 7.45 2.35
C TRP A 78 8.64 7.32 3.37
N PHE A 79 7.77 6.32 3.24
CA PHE A 79 6.75 6.02 4.26
C PHE A 79 7.38 5.58 5.58
N VAL A 80 8.38 4.70 5.55
CA VAL A 80 9.07 4.24 6.77
C VAL A 80 9.71 5.42 7.49
N GLN A 81 10.25 6.41 6.79
CA GLN A 81 10.82 7.62 7.40
C GLN A 81 9.79 8.57 8.00
N GLY A 82 8.49 8.36 7.75
CA GLY A 82 7.45 9.28 8.22
C GLY A 82 7.30 10.53 7.34
N CYS A 83 7.97 10.59 6.18
CA CYS A 83 7.99 11.76 5.33
C CYS A 83 6.62 12.06 4.71
N THR A 84 6.38 13.34 4.47
CA THR A 84 5.13 13.86 3.85
C THR A 84 5.38 14.87 2.73
N ASP A 85 6.64 15.23 2.48
CA ASP A 85 7.06 16.05 1.35
C ASP A 85 7.32 15.20 0.10
N SER A 86 6.44 15.32 -0.90
CA SER A 86 6.58 14.60 -2.16
C SER A 86 7.77 15.06 -2.99
N THR A 87 8.28 16.29 -2.79
CA THR A 87 9.39 16.83 -3.59
C THR A 87 10.67 16.03 -3.41
N GLN A 88 10.85 15.35 -2.27
CA GLN A 88 11.97 14.45 -2.03
C GLN A 88 11.96 13.25 -3.00
N LEU A 89 10.78 12.69 -3.30
CA LEU A 89 10.64 11.65 -4.31
C LEU A 89 10.83 12.25 -5.71
N SER A 90 10.24 13.42 -5.97
CA SER A 90 10.36 14.11 -7.25
C SER A 90 11.80 14.44 -7.62
N ALA A 91 12.64 14.80 -6.64
CA ALA A 91 14.07 15.07 -6.80
C ALA A 91 14.87 13.81 -7.17
N LYS A 92 14.42 12.63 -6.72
CA LYS A 92 14.96 11.33 -7.13
C LYS A 92 14.42 10.86 -8.49
N GLY A 93 13.58 11.65 -9.16
CA GLY A 93 12.94 11.29 -10.42
C GLY A 93 11.72 10.37 -10.26
N ILE A 94 11.17 10.25 -9.05
CA ILE A 94 9.97 9.46 -8.76
C ILE A 94 8.78 10.41 -8.68
N LYS A 95 7.94 10.36 -9.70
CA LYS A 95 6.91 11.38 -9.98
C LYS A 95 5.49 10.96 -9.60
N ILE A 96 5.35 9.84 -8.90
CA ILE A 96 4.04 9.21 -8.60
C ILE A 96 3.14 10.09 -7.72
N TRP A 97 3.72 11.03 -6.96
CA TRP A 97 3.01 11.96 -6.08
C TRP A 97 2.93 13.40 -6.62
N ASP A 98 3.61 13.74 -7.72
CA ASP A 98 3.70 15.12 -8.23
C ASP A 98 2.32 15.72 -8.54
N GLY A 99 1.40 14.92 -9.09
CA GLY A 99 0.04 15.37 -9.37
C GLY A 99 -0.74 15.75 -8.11
N ASN A 100 -0.66 14.91 -7.07
CA ASN A 100 -1.36 15.14 -5.80
C ASN A 100 -0.69 16.19 -4.91
N GLY A 101 0.63 16.38 -5.05
CA GLY A 101 1.40 17.42 -4.36
C GLY A 101 1.41 18.76 -5.09
N SER A 102 0.86 18.85 -6.30
CA SER A 102 0.82 20.10 -7.06
C SER A 102 0.01 21.18 -6.34
N LYS A 103 0.43 22.44 -6.48
CA LYS A 103 -0.27 23.57 -5.85
C LYS A 103 -1.73 23.66 -6.28
N GLU A 104 -1.99 23.47 -7.57
CA GLU A 104 -3.34 23.45 -8.15
C GLU A 104 -4.23 22.38 -7.50
N PHE A 105 -3.71 21.17 -7.31
CA PHE A 105 -4.47 20.09 -6.66
C PHE A 105 -4.77 20.42 -5.20
N LEU A 106 -3.78 20.93 -4.45
CA LEU A 106 -3.96 21.31 -3.05
C LEU A 106 -5.01 22.42 -2.90
N GLU A 107 -4.96 23.45 -3.74
CA GLU A 107 -5.94 24.54 -3.76
C GLU A 107 -7.34 24.05 -4.10
N LYS A 108 -7.50 23.22 -5.14
CA LYS A 108 -8.77 22.61 -5.53
C LYS A 108 -9.42 21.82 -4.40
N ARG A 109 -8.62 21.37 -3.44
CA ARG A 109 -9.07 20.58 -2.31
C ARG A 109 -9.15 21.36 -0.99
N GLY A 110 -9.03 22.70 -1.04
CA GLY A 110 -9.13 23.56 0.15
C GLY A 110 -7.87 23.57 1.03
N LEU A 111 -6.74 23.03 0.54
CA LEU A 111 -5.45 22.99 1.24
C LEU A 111 -4.46 24.03 0.69
N GLY A 112 -4.95 25.14 0.14
CA GLY A 112 -4.11 26.20 -0.43
C GLY A 112 -3.13 26.85 0.56
N HIS A 113 -3.31 26.64 1.87
CA HIS A 113 -2.34 27.07 2.90
C HIS A 113 -1.04 26.24 2.89
N ARG A 114 -1.06 25.03 2.32
CA ARG A 114 0.12 24.16 2.21
C ARG A 114 1.02 24.57 1.05
N ARG A 115 2.32 24.35 1.21
CA ARG A 115 3.28 24.52 0.11
C ARG A 115 3.15 23.38 -0.91
N ALA A 116 3.60 23.60 -2.14
CA ALA A 116 3.68 22.52 -3.12
C ALA A 116 4.54 21.37 -2.57
N GLY A 117 4.04 20.15 -2.74
CA GLY A 117 4.64 18.90 -2.26
C GLY A 117 4.28 18.50 -0.84
N ASP A 118 3.71 19.39 -0.02
CA ASP A 118 3.17 19.02 1.29
C ASP A 118 1.85 18.23 1.10
N LEU A 119 1.96 16.90 1.23
CA LEU A 119 0.81 15.99 1.11
C LEU A 119 -0.05 15.94 2.38
N GLY A 120 0.41 16.55 3.47
CA GLY A 120 -0.17 16.43 4.79
C GLY A 120 0.06 15.08 5.45
N PRO A 121 -0.72 14.76 6.50
CA PRO A 121 -0.49 13.59 7.35
C PRO A 121 -0.91 12.28 6.66
N VAL A 122 -0.25 11.94 5.56
CA VAL A 122 -0.46 10.72 4.75
C VAL A 122 0.26 9.51 5.37
N TYR A 123 0.34 8.39 4.64
CA TYR A 123 0.78 7.08 5.11
C TYR A 123 1.94 7.10 6.11
N GLY A 124 3.10 7.62 5.72
CA GLY A 124 4.29 7.62 6.57
C GLY A 124 4.06 8.32 7.90
N PHE A 125 3.42 9.49 7.88
CA PHE A 125 3.06 10.21 9.08
C PHE A 125 2.15 9.38 9.99
N GLN A 126 1.13 8.72 9.44
CA GLN A 126 0.26 7.87 10.25
C GLN A 126 1.01 6.65 10.79
N TRP A 127 1.99 6.11 10.08
CA TRP A 127 2.77 4.96 10.56
C TRP A 127 3.68 5.30 11.74
N ARG A 128 4.26 6.51 11.74
CA ARG A 128 5.26 6.92 12.73
C ARG A 128 4.72 7.86 13.81
N HIS A 129 3.64 8.59 13.52
CA HIS A 129 3.12 9.70 14.33
C HIS A 129 1.58 9.68 14.41
N PHE A 130 0.96 8.50 14.50
CA PHE A 130 -0.50 8.38 14.50
C PHE A 130 -1.14 9.22 15.61
N GLY A 131 -2.11 10.08 15.25
CA GLY A 131 -2.82 10.95 16.20
C GLY A 131 -2.06 12.21 16.62
N ALA A 132 -0.85 12.46 16.12
CA ALA A 132 -0.19 13.74 16.31
C ALA A 132 -0.89 14.87 15.52
N SER A 133 -0.88 16.09 16.07
CA SER A 133 -1.28 17.28 15.35
C SER A 133 -0.28 17.57 14.23
N TYR A 134 -0.77 17.69 13.00
CA TYR A 134 0.05 18.01 11.85
C TYR A 134 0.21 19.53 11.70
N GLU A 135 1.44 19.97 11.49
CA GLU A 135 1.84 21.36 11.26
C GLU A 135 2.12 21.54 9.75
N ASP A 136 3.30 21.16 9.29
CA ASP A 136 3.70 21.11 7.88
C ASP A 136 4.63 19.90 7.62
N CYS A 137 5.11 19.75 6.39
CA CYS A 137 5.98 18.64 6.00
C CYS A 137 7.46 18.82 6.38
N ASP A 138 7.85 19.98 6.91
CA ASP A 138 9.20 20.33 7.34
C ASP A 138 9.38 20.27 8.87
N ALA A 139 8.27 20.20 9.61
CA ALA A 139 8.24 20.14 11.07
C ALA A 139 8.79 18.84 11.65
N GLU A 140 9.36 18.94 12.85
CA GLU A 140 9.87 17.80 13.63
C GLU A 140 8.73 17.13 14.42
N TYR A 141 8.50 15.84 14.15
CA TYR A 141 7.46 15.05 14.81
C TYR A 141 8.01 13.95 15.73
N THR A 142 9.33 13.91 15.96
CA THR A 142 9.97 12.94 16.85
C THR A 142 9.31 12.93 18.22
N GLY A 143 8.84 11.75 18.65
CA GLY A 143 8.15 11.56 19.93
C GLY A 143 6.68 12.04 19.97
N LYS A 144 6.14 12.60 18.88
CA LYS A 144 4.73 12.98 18.78
C LYS A 144 3.89 11.81 18.23
N GLY A 145 2.70 11.60 18.82
CA GLY A 145 1.75 10.57 18.39
C GLY A 145 2.18 9.15 18.75
N VAL A 146 1.62 8.16 18.06
CA VAL A 146 1.93 6.73 18.24
C VAL A 146 2.76 6.22 17.06
N ASP A 147 3.96 5.69 17.35
CA ASP A 147 4.78 4.97 16.36
C ASP A 147 4.30 3.52 16.21
N GLN A 148 3.30 3.34 15.34
CA GLN A 148 2.68 2.05 15.07
C GLN A 148 3.66 1.06 14.45
N LEU A 149 4.58 1.54 13.59
CA LEU A 149 5.58 0.69 12.95
C LEU A 149 6.54 0.10 13.99
N GLN A 150 7.04 0.93 14.90
CA GLN A 150 7.92 0.50 15.98
C GLN A 150 7.22 -0.51 16.91
N GLU A 151 5.94 -0.27 17.26
CA GLU A 151 5.16 -1.19 18.08
C GLU A 151 4.92 -2.54 17.37
N CYS A 152 4.64 -2.53 16.07
CA CYS A 152 4.51 -3.75 15.29
C CYS A 152 5.82 -4.56 15.28
N ILE A 153 6.96 -3.90 15.04
CA ILE A 153 8.28 -4.54 15.07
C ILE A 153 8.56 -5.14 16.45
N ARG A 154 8.27 -4.40 17.53
CA ARG A 154 8.45 -4.86 18.91
C ARG A 154 7.61 -6.12 19.17
N LYS A 155 6.34 -6.13 18.80
CA LYS A 155 5.45 -7.29 18.97
C LYS A 155 5.91 -8.49 18.15
N ILE A 156 6.29 -8.31 16.89
CA ILE A 156 6.81 -9.41 16.07
C ILE A 156 8.02 -10.08 16.73
N LYS A 157 8.91 -9.29 17.36
CA LYS A 157 10.11 -9.81 18.03
C LYS A 157 9.85 -10.44 19.39
N HIS A 158 8.91 -9.91 20.17
CA HIS A 158 8.78 -10.22 21.60
C HIS A 158 7.44 -10.84 22.01
N ASP A 159 6.39 -10.65 21.22
CA ASP A 159 5.06 -11.25 21.42
C ASP A 159 4.41 -11.57 20.06
N PRO A 160 4.98 -12.51 19.27
CA PRO A 160 4.53 -12.76 17.91
C PRO A 160 3.09 -13.27 17.85
N THR A 161 2.61 -13.94 18.90
CA THR A 161 1.24 -14.48 18.97
C THR A 161 0.17 -13.41 19.23
N ASP A 162 0.57 -12.16 19.48
CA ASP A 162 -0.33 -11.03 19.64
C ASP A 162 -1.22 -10.85 18.39
N ARG A 163 -2.54 -10.81 18.60
CA ARG A 163 -3.53 -10.73 17.50
C ARG A 163 -3.79 -9.29 17.02
N ARG A 164 -3.09 -8.31 17.59
CA ARG A 164 -3.21 -6.86 17.43
C ARG A 164 -1.91 -6.25 16.87
N ILE A 165 -1.16 -7.01 16.07
CA ILE A 165 -0.07 -6.49 15.24
C ILE A 165 -0.69 -5.86 13.99
N ILE A 166 -1.02 -4.58 14.11
CA ILE A 166 -1.81 -3.82 13.15
C ILE A 166 -1.14 -2.48 12.89
N LEU A 167 -1.01 -2.13 11.61
CA LEU A 167 -0.55 -0.83 11.14
C LEU A 167 -1.68 -0.19 10.32
N SER A 168 -2.18 0.96 10.78
CA SER A 168 -3.29 1.68 10.11
C SER A 168 -2.83 3.03 9.59
N ALA A 169 -3.11 3.32 8.32
CA ALA A 169 -2.98 4.68 7.79
C ALA A 169 -4.31 5.45 7.86
N TRP A 170 -5.40 4.79 8.28
CA TRP A 170 -6.72 5.42 8.34
C TRP A 170 -6.93 6.14 9.67
N ASN A 171 -6.94 7.46 9.60
CA ASN A 171 -7.21 8.36 10.72
C ASN A 171 -8.33 9.34 10.33
N PRO A 172 -9.59 9.10 10.76
CA PRO A 172 -10.73 9.96 10.42
C PRO A 172 -10.56 11.43 10.84
N ALA A 173 -9.81 11.69 11.91
CA ALA A 173 -9.60 13.05 12.44
C ALA A 173 -8.47 13.79 11.70
N GLY A 174 -7.50 13.07 11.13
CA GLY A 174 -6.30 13.65 10.53
C GLY A 174 -6.25 13.62 9.00
N ALA A 175 -7.05 12.77 8.34
CA ALA A 175 -6.92 12.58 6.89
C ALA A 175 -7.38 13.81 6.09
N SER A 176 -6.43 14.45 5.40
CA SER A 176 -6.74 15.55 4.48
C SER A 176 -7.42 15.04 3.20
N PHE A 177 -7.09 13.82 2.73
CA PHE A 177 -7.77 13.08 1.66
C PHE A 177 -7.85 11.58 1.97
N PRO A 178 -8.85 10.85 1.42
CA PRO A 178 -8.96 9.42 1.64
C PRO A 178 -7.75 8.68 1.04
N LEU A 179 -7.05 7.92 1.89
CA LEU A 179 -5.92 7.09 1.49
C LEU A 179 -6.41 5.75 0.92
N ALA A 180 -5.77 5.28 -0.16
CA ALA A 180 -6.08 4.01 -0.82
C ALA A 180 -5.79 2.82 0.09
N HIS A 181 -4.64 2.84 0.76
CA HIS A 181 -4.19 1.73 1.58
C HIS A 181 -4.44 2.01 3.05
N VAL A 182 -5.42 1.31 3.61
CA VAL A 182 -6.07 1.75 4.84
C VAL A 182 -5.51 1.02 6.06
N LEU A 183 -5.32 -0.29 5.92
CA LEU A 183 -5.04 -1.18 7.05
C LEU A 183 -4.18 -2.36 6.63
N THR A 184 -3.24 -2.67 7.52
CA THR A 184 -2.33 -3.77 7.38
C THR A 184 -2.31 -4.59 8.66
N ARG A 185 -2.42 -5.92 8.52
CA ARG A 185 -2.35 -6.85 9.64
C ARG A 185 -1.30 -7.91 9.40
N VAL A 186 -0.49 -8.15 10.43
CA VAL A 186 0.46 -9.26 10.47
C VAL A 186 -0.11 -10.39 11.31
N LEU A 187 0.04 -11.62 10.84
CA LEU A 187 -0.25 -12.85 11.58
C LEU A 187 1.00 -13.70 11.55
N THR A 188 1.46 -14.20 12.71
CA THR A 188 2.55 -15.17 12.76
C THR A 188 1.99 -16.56 13.07
N SER A 189 2.47 -17.58 12.37
CA SER A 189 2.41 -18.97 12.82
C SER A 189 3.84 -19.47 13.08
N THR A 190 3.99 -20.67 13.67
CA THR A 190 5.25 -21.26 14.15
C THR A 190 6.45 -21.24 13.19
N ALA A 191 6.27 -20.91 11.90
CA ALA A 191 7.37 -20.68 10.96
C ALA A 191 7.08 -19.63 9.86
N GLN A 192 5.96 -18.88 9.92
CA GLN A 192 5.52 -18.05 8.78
C GLN A 192 4.91 -16.72 9.23
N ILE A 193 5.26 -15.65 8.50
CA ILE A 193 4.65 -14.33 8.63
C ILE A 193 3.66 -14.16 7.47
N TYR A 194 2.39 -13.99 7.81
CA TYR A 194 1.35 -13.63 6.87
C TYR A 194 1.05 -12.16 7.00
N HIS A 195 1.02 -11.48 5.86
CA HIS A 195 0.71 -10.06 5.78
C HIS A 195 -0.57 -9.88 4.96
N ARG A 196 -1.58 -9.25 5.56
CA ARG A 196 -2.83 -8.89 4.87
C ARG A 196 -2.92 -7.40 4.72
N TRP A 197 -3.11 -6.96 3.48
CA TRP A 197 -3.27 -5.57 3.10
C TRP A 197 -4.72 -5.31 2.66
N HIS A 198 -5.35 -4.30 3.24
CA HIS A 198 -6.68 -3.86 2.83
C HIS A 198 -6.60 -2.52 2.08
N SER A 199 -6.95 -2.58 0.80
CA SER A 199 -7.09 -1.41 -0.05
C SER A 199 -8.55 -0.98 -0.17
N ARG A 200 -8.78 0.32 -0.14
CA ARG A 200 -9.96 1.00 -0.65
C ARG A 200 -9.59 1.72 -1.94
N PRO A 201 -10.58 2.07 -2.77
CA PRO A 201 -10.29 2.90 -3.93
C PRO A 201 -9.69 4.24 -3.47
N ALA A 202 -8.47 4.57 -3.91
CA ALA A 202 -8.07 5.98 -4.02
C ALA A 202 -8.68 6.48 -5.32
N THR A 203 -10.00 6.64 -5.32
CA THR A 203 -10.70 7.15 -6.49
C THR A 203 -10.85 8.62 -6.40
#